data_AF-A0A318XJ33-F1
#
_entry.id   AF-A0A318XJ33-F1
#
_cell.length_a   1.000
_cell.length_b   1.000
_cell.length_c   1.000
_cell.angle_alpha   90.00
_cell.angle_beta   90.00
_cell.angle_gamma   90.00
#
_symmetry.space_group_name_H-M   'P 1'
#
loop_
_entity.id
_entity.type
_entity.pdbx_description
1 polymer ?
#
loop_
_entity_poly.entity_id
_entity_poly.type
_entity_poly.pdbx_seq_one_letter_code
_entity_poly.pdbx_strand_id
1 'polypeptide(L)'
;MELVCSKKLELDETLECKSREINLEYYLLACTVDDYCRYGMQINMTRNSGESETAIIRDVFTSREEMINLIKLFHSNSVTPVSALDIVYDFID
;
A
#
# COMPACT_ATOMS: atom_id res chain seq x y z
N MET A 1 -0.26 -11.33 -8.05
CA MET A 1 -0.66 -10.04 -7.44
C MET A 1 -2.17 -9.96 -7.45
N GLU A 2 -2.78 -9.55 -6.34
CA GLU A 2 -4.23 -9.54 -6.14
C GLU A 2 -4.64 -8.20 -5.51
N LEU A 3 -5.61 -7.48 -6.09
CA LEU A 3 -6.15 -6.26 -5.47
C LEU A 3 -6.99 -6.67 -4.25
N VAL A 4 -6.62 -6.17 -3.07
CA VAL A 4 -7.35 -6.46 -1.83
C VAL A 4 -8.40 -5.39 -1.57
N CYS A 5 -8.02 -4.12 -1.71
CA CYS A 5 -8.90 -2.99 -1.48
C CYS A 5 -8.37 -1.73 -2.16
N SER A 6 -9.26 -0.78 -2.42
CA SER A 6 -8.93 0.56 -2.89
C SER A 6 -9.67 1.63 -2.11
N LYS A 7 -9.16 2.85 -2.14
CA LYS A 7 -9.73 4.01 -1.46
C LYS A 7 -9.51 5.26 -2.29
N LYS A 8 -10.59 5.97 -2.60
CA LYS A 8 -10.54 7.32 -3.13
C LYS A 8 -10.54 8.30 -1.96
N LEU A 9 -9.61 9.26 -1.97
CA LEU A 9 -9.49 10.34 -1.01
C LEU A 9 -9.68 11.66 -1.75
N GLU A 10 -10.56 12.50 -1.22
CA GLU A 10 -10.74 13.88 -1.67
C GLU A 10 -9.99 14.77 -0.68
N LEU A 11 -9.08 15.60 -1.22
CA LEU A 11 -8.30 16.53 -0.41
C LEU A 11 -9.05 17.86 -0.29
N ASP A 12 -9.05 18.42 0.93
CA ASP A 12 -9.72 19.69 1.23
C ASP A 12 -9.13 20.85 0.42
N GLU A 13 -9.99 21.80 0.04
CA GLU A 13 -9.71 22.94 -0.85
C GLU A 13 -8.67 23.92 -0.28
N THR A 14 -8.34 23.80 1.01
CA THR A 14 -7.38 24.68 1.70
C THR A 14 -5.92 24.28 1.54
N LEU A 15 -5.64 23.08 1.02
CA LEU A 15 -4.27 22.65 0.73
C LEU A 15 -3.90 23.11 -0.69
N GLU A 16 -2.75 23.79 -0.84
CA GLU A 16 -2.11 24.07 -2.15
C GLU A 16 -1.61 22.78 -2.85
N CYS A 17 -2.36 21.69 -2.75
CA CYS A 17 -2.08 20.45 -3.45
C CYS A 17 -2.70 20.54 -4.84
N LYS A 18 -1.87 20.43 -5.89
CA LYS A 18 -2.32 20.44 -7.29
C LYS A 18 -3.27 19.30 -7.63
N SER A 19 -3.35 18.27 -6.78
CA SER A 19 -4.19 17.10 -6.97
C SER A 19 -5.31 17.09 -5.95
N ARG A 20 -6.56 17.17 -6.42
CA ARG A 20 -7.76 17.22 -5.57
C ARG A 20 -8.26 15.84 -5.17
N GLU A 21 -7.83 14.81 -5.90
CA GLU A 21 -8.24 13.44 -5.69
C GLU A 21 -7.03 12.52 -5.75
N ILE A 22 -6.98 11.61 -4.78
CA ILE A 22 -5.98 10.55 -4.69
C ILE A 22 -6.72 9.22 -4.68
N ASN A 23 -6.29 8.30 -5.54
CA ASN A 23 -6.73 6.91 -5.51
C ASN A 23 -5.59 6.06 -4.95
N LEU A 24 -5.86 5.35 -3.86
CA LEU A 24 -4.97 4.36 -3.28
C LEU A 24 -5.49 2.96 -3.61
N GLU A 25 -4.60 2.11 -4.10
CA GLU A 25 -4.89 0.70 -4.39
C GLU A 25 -3.88 -0.17 -3.66
N TYR A 26 -4.36 -1.14 -2.91
CA TYR A 26 -3.54 -2.01 -2.09
C TYR A 26 -3.63 -3.44 -2.60
N TYR A 27 -2.49 -4.00 -2.94
CA TYR A 27 -2.37 -5.33 -3.54
C TYR A 27 -1.62 -6.27 -2.62
N LEU A 28 -2.07 -7.51 -2.58
CA LEU A 28 -1.33 -8.63 -2.03
C LEU A 28 -0.32 -9.13 -3.07
N LEU A 29 0.93 -9.27 -2.63
CA LEU A 29 1.99 -9.95 -3.35
C LEU A 29 2.26 -11.29 -2.69
N ALA A 30 2.43 -12.32 -3.51
CA ALA A 30 2.92 -13.63 -3.08
C ALA A 30 4.22 -13.90 -3.81
N CYS A 31 5.28 -14.18 -3.06
CA CYS A 31 6.59 -14.57 -3.54
C CYS A 31 6.87 -15.98 -3.02
N THR A 32 7.13 -16.92 -3.93
CA THR A 32 7.56 -18.27 -3.56
C THR A 32 9.06 -18.35 -3.78
N VAL A 33 9.81 -18.63 -2.72
CA VAL A 33 11.26 -18.83 -2.75
C VAL A 33 11.55 -20.13 -2.02
N ASP A 34 12.19 -21.08 -2.71
CA ASP A 34 12.64 -22.37 -2.15
C ASP A 34 11.57 -23.12 -1.33
N ASP A 35 10.38 -23.33 -1.92
CA ASP A 35 9.20 -23.98 -1.32
C ASP A 35 8.54 -23.25 -0.13
N TYR A 36 9.01 -22.06 0.23
CA TYR A 36 8.33 -21.18 1.19
C TYR A 36 7.56 -20.08 0.46
N CYS A 37 6.31 -19.87 0.85
CA CYS A 37 5.52 -18.73 0.38
C CYS A 37 5.65 -17.59 1.39
N ARG A 38 6.13 -16.45 0.90
CA ARG A 38 6.11 -15.19 1.65
C ARG A 38 5.18 -14.21 0.96
N TYR A 39 4.52 -13.40 1.77
CA TYR A 39 3.55 -12.43 1.35
C TYR A 39 4.09 -11.03 1.63
N GLY A 40 3.76 -10.13 0.72
CA GLY A 40 4.07 -8.71 0.80
C GLY A 40 2.91 -7.89 0.27
N MET A 41 3.13 -6.59 0.11
CA MET A 41 2.16 -5.68 -0.47
C MET A 41 2.77 -4.77 -1.52
N GLN A 42 1.90 -4.34 -2.42
CA GLN A 42 2.16 -3.18 -3.26
C GLN A 42 1.06 -2.15 -3.00
N ILE A 43 1.47 -0.89 -2.87
CA ILE A 43 0.55 0.23 -2.74
C ILE A 43 0.79 1.13 -3.94
N ASN A 44 -0.26 1.34 -4.72
CA ASN A 44 -0.26 2.31 -5.80
C ASN A 44 -1.05 3.53 -5.36
N MET A 45 -0.49 4.70 -5.61
CA MET A 45 -1.17 5.97 -5.47
C MET A 45 -1.25 6.64 -6.83
N THR A 46 -2.45 6.97 -7.27
CA THR A 46 -2.68 7.73 -8.51
C THR A 46 -3.37 9.03 -8.18
N ARG A 47 -2.76 10.14 -8.61
CA ARG A 47 -3.32 11.48 -8.49
C ARG A 47 -4.13 11.81 -9.74
N ASN A 48 -5.14 12.66 -9.62
CA ASN A 48 -5.90 13.13 -10.79
C ASN A 48 -5.06 13.96 -11.80
N SER A 49 -3.87 14.42 -11.41
CA SER A 49 -2.86 15.01 -12.31
C SER A 49 -2.25 13.99 -13.28
N GLY A 50 -2.50 12.69 -13.08
CA GLY A 50 -1.89 11.59 -13.82
C GLY A 50 -0.56 11.12 -13.22
N GLU A 51 -0.05 11.80 -12.19
CA GLU A 51 1.12 11.36 -11.44
C GLU A 51 0.79 10.11 -10.62
N SER A 52 1.70 9.15 -10.62
CA SER A 52 1.58 7.93 -9.85
C SER A 52 2.84 7.63 -9.05
N GLU A 53 2.62 7.07 -7.86
CA GLU A 53 3.67 6.65 -6.94
C GLU A 53 3.37 5.21 -6.52
N THR A 54 4.40 4.37 -6.43
CA THR A 54 4.25 2.96 -6.10
C THR A 54 5.29 2.54 -5.09
N ALA A 55 4.87 1.84 -4.04
CA ALA A 55 5.75 1.17 -3.10
C ALA A 55 5.52 -0.34 -3.18
N ILE A 56 6.61 -1.10 -3.20
CA ILE A 56 6.60 -2.56 -3.22
C ILE A 56 7.36 -3.04 -1.99
N ILE A 57 6.67 -3.75 -1.11
CA ILE A 57 7.21 -4.29 0.12
C ILE A 57 7.06 -5.80 0.03
N ARG A 58 8.19 -6.51 0.05
CA ARG A 58 8.26 -7.96 -0.12
C ARG A 58 8.59 -8.64 1.21
N ASP A 59 8.30 -9.93 1.26
CA ASP A 59 8.82 -10.85 2.27
C ASP A 59 8.48 -10.48 3.74
N VAL A 60 7.30 -9.91 3.97
CA VAL A 60 6.86 -9.44 5.30
C VAL A 60 6.38 -10.60 6.17
N PHE A 61 5.34 -11.32 5.72
CA PHE A 61 4.73 -12.43 6.46
C PHE A 61 4.82 -13.75 5.69
N THR A 62 4.75 -14.87 6.40
CA THR A 62 4.55 -16.21 5.80
C THR A 62 3.08 -16.58 5.70
N SER A 63 2.19 -15.87 6.41
CA SER A 63 0.74 -16.06 6.35
C SER A 63 0.07 -15.06 5.42
N ARG A 64 -0.76 -15.58 4.50
CA ARG A 64 -1.61 -14.76 3.62
C ARG A 64 -2.58 -13.90 4.44
N GLU A 65 -3.17 -14.49 5.48
CA GLU A 65 -4.22 -13.84 6.27
C GLU A 65 -3.67 -12.66 7.08
N GLU A 66 -2.50 -12.85 7.71
CA GLU A 66 -1.80 -11.78 8.43
C GLU A 66 -1.46 -10.62 7.49
N MET A 67 -0.98 -10.92 6.28
CA MET A 67 -0.69 -9.89 5.28
C MET A 67 -1.96 -9.15 4.83
N ILE A 68 -3.07 -9.84 4.60
CA ILE A 68 -4.35 -9.22 4.25
C ILE A 68 -4.85 -8.31 5.39
N ASN A 69 -4.68 -8.72 6.65
CA ASN A 69 -5.06 -7.90 7.80
C ASN A 69 -4.21 -6.63 7.90
N LEU A 70 -2.90 -6.73 7.63
CA LEU A 70 -2.03 -5.55 7.53
C LEU A 70 -2.47 -4.61 6.40
N ILE A 71 -2.79 -5.15 5.22
CA ILE A 71 -3.28 -4.36 4.09
C ILE A 71 -4.57 -3.60 4.46
N LYS A 72 -5.51 -4.26 5.16
CA LYS A 72 -6.74 -3.61 5.63
C LYS A 72 -6.47 -2.51 6.66
N LEU A 73 -5.46 -2.69 7.52
CA LEU A 73 -5.04 -1.66 8.48
C LEU A 73 -4.48 -0.43 7.75
N PHE A 74 -3.65 -0.65 6.73
CA PHE A 74 -3.07 0.41 5.90
C PHE A 74 -4.17 1.17 5.15
N HIS A 75 -5.13 0.44 4.57
CA HIS A 75 -6.31 1.02 3.91
C HIS A 75 -7.16 1.88 4.84
N SER A 76 -7.42 1.39 6.06
CA SER A 76 -8.21 2.13 7.06
C SER A 76 -7.56 3.46 7.41
N ASN A 77 -6.23 3.47 7.54
CA ASN A 77 -5.44 4.65 7.87
C ASN A 77 -4.99 5.49 6.66
N SER A 78 -5.44 5.15 5.44
CA SER A 78 -5.06 5.88 4.22
C SER A 78 -3.53 5.95 4.00
N VAL A 79 -2.80 4.89 4.36
CA VAL A 79 -1.34 4.85 4.24
C VAL A 79 -0.91 4.99 2.77
N THR A 80 -0.09 5.99 2.48
CA THR A 80 0.44 6.26 1.14
C THR A 80 1.71 5.44 0.88
N PRO A 81 2.12 5.24 -0.38
CA PRO A 81 3.35 4.53 -0.73
C PRO A 81 4.59 5.03 0.03
N VAL A 82 4.75 6.34 0.18
CA VAL A 82 5.88 6.95 0.90
C VAL A 82 5.83 6.55 2.38
N SER A 83 4.70 6.78 3.04
CA SER A 83 4.55 6.43 4.47
C SER A 83 4.64 4.93 4.76
N ALA A 84 4.26 4.07 3.79
CA ALA A 84 4.32 2.63 3.96
C ALA A 84 5.74 2.10 4.08
N LEU A 85 6.68 2.70 3.33
CA LEU A 85 8.10 2.35 3.44
C LEU A 85 8.62 2.71 4.82
N ASP A 86 8.36 3.92 5.29
CA ASP A 86 8.80 4.39 6.61
C ASP A 86 8.25 3.49 7.74
N ILE A 87 6.95 3.18 7.72
CA ILE A 87 6.30 2.33 8.73
C ILE A 87 6.92 0.93 8.77
N VAL A 88 7.19 0.33 7.61
CA VAL A 88 7.73 -1.04 7.56
C VAL A 88 9.20 -1.10 7.94
N TYR A 89 10.00 -0.10 7.55
CA TYR A 89 11.40 -0.03 8.00
C TYR A 89 11.50 0.17 9.52
N ASP A 90 10.63 0.98 10.12
CA ASP A 90 10.57 1.15 11.58
C ASP A 90 10.09 -0.11 12.34
N PHE A 91 9.34 -1.02 11.67
CA PHE A 91 8.81 -2.23 12.29
C PHE A 91 9.75 -3.44 12.22
N ILE A 92 10.74 -3.41 11.32
CA ILE A 92 11.68 -4.53 11.08
C ILE A 92 12.97 -4.43 11.94
N ASP A 93 13.12 -3.36 12.73
CA ASP A 93 14.25 -3.16 13.66
C ASP A 93 14.12 -3.98 14.97
#